data_AF-C6IZP1-F1
#
_entry.id   AF-C6IZP1-F1
#
_cell.length_a   1.000
_cell.length_b   1.000
_cell.length_c   1.000
_cell.angle_alpha   90.00
_cell.angle_beta   90.00
_cell.angle_gamma   90.00
#
_symmetry.space_group_name_H-M   'P 1'
#
loop_
_entity.id
_entity.type
_entity.pdbx_description
1 polymer ?
#
loop_
_entity_poly.entity_id
_entity_poly.type
_entity_poly.pdbx_seq_one_letter_code
_entity_poly.pdbx_strand_id
1 'polypeptide(L)'
;MKVNCDQYAYDSSRYHPAAQPYATAVVAGCTVTEYGEPERVKIQLISHKRGQRADRHDLAAFIHDHIEVHTSTVQSFHLAYRLYLPLRKEVRATWNSLKRTYIALGLTHLQAYLNEYTVRRYLRMTFSEEEMRRNLLQMCLSIPAIPYRQLIARQQKYPSIAAAA
;
A
#
# COMPACT_ATOMS: atom_id res chain seq x y z
N MET A 1 -13.88 8.61 6.88
CA MET A 1 -12.61 7.98 6.48
C MET A 1 -11.64 8.02 7.64
N LYS A 2 -10.83 6.96 7.85
CA LYS A 2 -9.80 6.91 8.90
C LYS A 2 -8.41 6.81 8.28
N VAL A 3 -7.46 7.61 8.75
CA VAL A 3 -6.08 7.64 8.23
C VAL A 3 -5.08 7.56 9.38
N ASN A 4 -4.05 6.73 9.22
CA ASN A 4 -3.04 6.50 10.24
C ASN A 4 -1.67 6.16 9.60
N CYS A 5 -0.58 6.37 10.34
CA CYS A 5 0.78 6.03 9.96
C CYS A 5 1.42 5.01 10.91
N ASP A 6 2.28 4.15 10.38
CA ASP A 6 3.13 3.26 11.18
C ASP A 6 4.32 2.76 10.34
N GLN A 7 4.93 1.66 10.78
CA GLN A 7 6.00 0.98 10.09
C GLN A 7 5.53 -0.36 9.51
N TYR A 8 5.82 -0.56 8.23
CA TYR A 8 5.75 -1.84 7.55
C TYR A 8 7.00 -2.66 7.88
N ALA A 9 6.86 -3.98 7.90
CA ALA A 9 7.91 -4.92 8.32
C ALA A 9 8.38 -4.83 9.78
N TYR A 10 7.67 -4.07 10.62
CA TYR A 10 8.01 -3.97 12.05
C TYR A 10 7.75 -5.30 12.78
N ASP A 11 8.81 -5.95 13.26
CA ASP A 11 8.70 -7.15 14.10
C ASP A 11 9.05 -6.82 15.55
N SER A 12 8.03 -6.77 16.42
CA SER A 12 8.24 -6.48 17.84
C SER A 12 8.96 -7.60 18.60
N SER A 13 9.05 -8.80 18.02
CA SER A 13 9.64 -9.96 18.68
C SER A 13 11.12 -10.18 18.34
N ARG A 14 11.62 -9.58 17.26
CA ARG A 14 12.96 -9.89 16.71
C ARG A 14 14.06 -8.88 17.00
N TYR A 15 13.75 -7.63 17.41
CA TYR A 15 14.76 -6.56 17.52
C TYR A 15 14.44 -5.50 18.59
N HIS A 16 15.49 -4.88 19.13
CA HIS A 16 15.37 -3.69 20.00
C HIS A 16 14.73 -2.51 19.23
N PRO A 17 13.85 -1.69 19.86
CA PRO A 17 13.07 -0.63 19.19
C PRO A 17 13.89 0.42 18.42
N ALA A 18 15.17 0.57 18.72
CA ALA A 18 16.06 1.55 18.11
C ALA A 18 16.74 1.08 16.80
N ALA A 19 16.60 -0.19 16.41
CA ALA A 19 17.44 -0.79 15.36
C ALA A 19 16.64 -1.68 14.39
N GLN A 20 15.64 -1.13 13.69
CA GLN A 20 14.96 -1.85 12.60
C GLN A 20 15.33 -1.26 11.23
N PRO A 21 16.49 -1.62 10.66
CA PRO A 21 16.98 -1.07 9.39
C PRO A 21 16.10 -1.46 8.19
N TYR A 22 15.22 -2.45 8.34
CA TYR A 22 14.32 -2.93 7.27
C TYR A 22 12.88 -2.44 7.42
N ALA A 23 12.51 -1.86 8.56
CA ALA A 23 11.19 -1.27 8.74
C ALA A 23 11.05 -0.07 7.79
N THR A 24 9.93 0.02 7.08
CA THR A 24 9.70 1.14 6.16
C THR A 24 8.43 1.87 6.57
N ALA A 25 8.49 3.20 6.64
CA ALA A 25 7.34 4.01 6.96
C ALA A 25 6.19 3.78 5.96
N VAL A 26 4.97 3.64 6.47
CA VAL A 26 3.74 3.55 5.68
C VAL A 26 2.66 4.45 6.24
N VAL A 27 1.85 4.99 5.34
CA VAL A 27 0.58 5.64 5.66
C VAL A 27 -0.53 4.78 5.09
N ALA A 28 -1.57 4.50 5.87
CA ALA A 28 -2.75 3.83 5.38
C ALA A 28 -4.01 4.62 5.71
N GLY A 29 -4.95 4.57 4.78
CA GLY A 29 -6.27 5.15 4.92
C GLY A 29 -7.35 4.16 4.54
N CYS A 30 -8.52 4.27 5.15
CA CYS A 30 -9.68 3.50 4.72
C CYS A 30 -11.02 4.20 4.86
N THR A 31 -11.95 3.87 3.98
CA THR A 31 -13.39 4.08 4.23
C THR A 31 -13.84 3.10 5.31
N VAL A 32 -14.89 3.47 6.03
CA VAL A 32 -15.37 2.73 7.19
C VAL A 32 -16.84 2.41 6.95
N THR A 33 -17.23 1.15 7.16
CA THR A 33 -18.63 0.73 7.11
C THR A 33 -19.40 1.27 8.31
N GLU A 34 -20.72 1.09 8.32
CA GLU A 34 -21.59 1.42 9.45
C GLU A 34 -21.17 0.73 10.75
N TYR A 35 -20.55 -0.46 10.65
CA TYR A 35 -20.05 -1.25 11.79
C TYR A 35 -18.65 -0.84 12.26
N GLY A 36 -18.04 0.18 11.65
CA GLY A 36 -16.70 0.61 12.04
C GLY A 36 -15.58 -0.24 11.44
N GLU A 37 -15.84 -1.05 10.41
CA GLU A 37 -14.85 -1.93 9.77
C GLU A 37 -14.26 -1.31 8.48
N PRO A 38 -13.00 -1.62 8.10
CA PRO A 38 -12.38 -1.10 6.89
C PRO A 38 -13.01 -1.69 5.64
N GLU A 39 -13.54 -0.83 4.76
CA GLU A 39 -14.12 -1.25 3.48
C GLU A 39 -13.10 -1.08 2.34
N ARG A 40 -12.85 0.16 1.89
CA ARG A 40 -11.79 0.47 0.92
C ARG A 40 -10.54 0.87 1.66
N VAL A 41 -9.44 0.17 1.44
CA VAL A 41 -8.15 0.41 2.10
C VAL A 41 -7.13 0.84 1.07
N LYS A 42 -6.31 1.83 1.41
CA LYS A 42 -5.13 2.24 0.64
C LYS A 42 -3.93 2.24 1.57
N ILE A 43 -2.84 1.62 1.15
CA ILE A 43 -1.57 1.58 1.89
C ILE A 43 -0.50 2.18 0.99
N GLN A 44 0.18 3.22 1.46
CA GLN A 44 1.23 3.94 0.74
C GLN A 44 2.55 3.80 1.48
N LEU A 45 3.58 3.39 0.76
CA LEU A 45 4.97 3.32 1.20
C LEU A 45 5.62 4.70 1.12
N ILE A 46 6.33 5.07 2.18
CA ILE A 46 7.17 6.27 2.22
C ILE A 46 8.62 5.82 2.00
N SER A 47 8.98 5.69 0.72
CA SER A 47 10.24 5.04 0.28
C SER A 47 11.52 5.71 0.79
N HIS A 48 11.48 7.01 1.09
CA HIS A 48 12.63 7.78 1.57
C HIS A 48 12.84 7.71 3.09
N LYS A 49 11.96 7.02 3.85
CA LYS A 49 12.01 6.91 5.32
C LYS A 49 12.16 5.45 5.77
N ARG A 50 13.39 4.92 5.66
CA ARG A 50 13.75 3.58 6.16
C ARG A 50 14.17 3.67 7.64
N GLY A 51 13.65 2.77 8.48
CA GLY A 51 13.85 2.75 9.93
C GLY A 51 13.13 3.87 10.70
N GLN A 52 12.51 4.82 10.00
CA GLN A 52 11.78 5.94 10.58
C GLN A 52 10.26 5.71 10.52
N ARG A 53 9.50 6.51 11.25
CA ARG A 53 8.02 6.55 11.16
C ARG A 53 7.60 7.64 10.20
N ALA A 54 6.45 7.47 9.56
CA ALA A 54 5.87 8.56 8.79
C ALA A 54 5.43 9.69 9.74
N ASP A 55 5.62 10.92 9.31
CA ASP A 55 5.33 12.12 10.10
C ASP A 55 4.01 12.79 9.69
N ARG A 56 3.77 13.97 10.27
CA ARG A 56 2.58 14.79 9.98
C ARG A 56 2.50 15.25 8.53
N HIS A 57 3.63 15.54 7.89
CA HIS A 57 3.66 15.98 6.50
C HIS A 57 3.34 14.82 5.56
N ASP A 58 3.88 13.63 5.83
CA ASP A 58 3.54 12.42 5.06
C ASP A 58 2.03 12.11 5.15
N LEU A 59 1.46 12.28 6.35
CA LEU A 59 0.02 12.09 6.56
C LEU A 59 -0.81 13.12 5.80
N ALA A 60 -0.39 14.40 5.82
CA ALA A 60 -1.06 15.47 5.09
C ALA A 60 -0.99 15.28 3.57
N ALA A 61 0.18 14.89 3.04
CA ALA A 61 0.37 14.56 1.63
C ALA A 61 -0.53 13.39 1.21
N PHE A 62 -0.59 12.33 2.00
CA PHE A 62 -1.49 11.20 1.74
C PHE A 62 -2.96 11.63 1.68
N ILE A 63 -3.39 12.49 2.61
CA ILE A 63 -4.77 13.01 2.62
C ILE A 63 -5.03 13.82 1.35
N HIS A 64 -4.13 14.74 1.01
CA HIS A 64 -4.25 15.56 -0.19
C HIS A 64 -4.32 14.73 -1.48
N ASP A 65 -3.46 13.72 -1.62
CA ASP A 65 -3.29 12.98 -2.87
C ASP A 65 -4.33 11.87 -3.09
N HIS A 66 -4.96 11.39 -2.01
CA HIS A 66 -5.82 10.19 -2.06
C HIS A 66 -7.20 10.37 -1.44
N ILE A 67 -7.50 11.55 -0.87
CA ILE A 67 -8.76 11.80 -0.20
C ILE A 67 -9.36 13.08 -0.72
N GLU A 68 -10.53 12.97 -1.34
CA GLU A 68 -11.35 14.13 -1.64
C GLU A 68 -11.92 14.70 -0.34
N VAL A 69 -11.24 15.71 0.19
CA VAL A 69 -11.59 16.34 1.48
C VAL A 69 -13.00 16.93 1.47
N HIS A 70 -13.52 17.32 0.31
CA HIS A 70 -14.84 17.95 0.17
C HIS A 70 -16.01 16.97 0.26
N THR A 71 -15.77 15.67 0.11
CA THR A 71 -16.83 14.64 0.10
C THR A 71 -16.78 13.73 1.33
N SER A 72 -15.72 13.79 2.13
CA SER A 72 -15.45 12.81 3.19
C SER A 72 -15.11 13.46 4.53
N THR A 73 -15.80 13.07 5.60
CA THR A 73 -15.35 13.38 6.97
C THR A 73 -14.09 12.56 7.30
N VAL A 74 -12.94 13.22 7.38
CA VAL A 74 -11.63 12.59 7.62
C VAL A 74 -11.28 12.62 9.11
N GLN A 75 -11.03 11.45 9.70
CA GLN A 75 -10.40 11.31 11.01
C GLN A 75 -8.94 10.88 10.80
N SER A 76 -8.03 11.82 11.00
CA SER A 76 -6.59 11.60 10.90
C SER A 76 -5.96 11.50 12.28
N PHE A 77 -5.12 10.50 12.50
CA PHE A 77 -4.40 10.35 13.77
C PHE A 77 -2.89 10.44 13.53
N HIS A 78 -2.24 11.41 14.18
CA HIS A 78 -0.78 11.61 14.10
C HIS A 78 0.02 10.57 14.90
N LEU A 79 -0.64 9.80 15.76
CA LEU A 79 -0.05 8.71 16.55
C LEU A 79 -0.26 7.38 15.83
N ALA A 80 0.67 6.44 16.05
CA ALA A 80 0.72 5.10 15.45
C ALA A 80 -0.63 4.37 15.41
N TYR A 81 -0.76 3.31 14.59
CA TYR A 81 -1.96 2.46 14.36
C TYR A 81 -2.77 2.03 15.61
N ARG A 82 -2.29 2.28 16.83
CA ARG A 82 -2.98 2.08 18.10
C ARG A 82 -4.38 2.72 18.16
N LEU A 83 -4.65 3.78 17.40
CA LEU A 83 -5.94 4.50 17.47
C LEU A 83 -7.05 3.90 16.58
N TYR A 84 -6.71 3.02 15.63
CA TYR A 84 -7.71 2.27 14.86
C TYR A 84 -7.21 0.86 14.54
N LEU A 85 -7.51 -0.06 15.47
CA LEU A 85 -7.05 -1.44 15.45
C LEU A 85 -7.42 -2.23 14.18
N PRO A 86 -8.61 -2.08 13.57
CA PRO A 86 -8.95 -2.79 12.34
C PRO A 86 -7.99 -2.50 11.18
N LEU A 87 -7.66 -1.23 10.93
CA LEU A 87 -6.68 -0.87 9.88
C LEU A 87 -5.28 -1.44 10.17
N ARG A 88 -4.88 -1.48 11.44
CA ARG A 88 -3.63 -2.14 11.85
C ARG A 88 -3.61 -3.62 11.49
N LYS A 89 -4.72 -4.32 11.70
CA LYS A 89 -4.85 -5.75 11.38
C LYS A 89 -4.68 -5.97 9.88
N GLU A 90 -5.27 -5.11 9.05
CA GLU A 90 -5.16 -5.19 7.60
C GLU A 90 -3.71 -5.00 7.12
N VAL A 91 -3.01 -3.98 7.61
CA VAL A 91 -1.61 -3.74 7.23
C VAL A 91 -0.71 -4.92 7.63
N ARG A 92 -0.97 -5.53 8.79
CA ARG A 92 -0.29 -6.77 9.23
C ARG A 92 -0.65 -7.97 8.36
N ALA A 93 -1.91 -8.10 7.95
CA ALA A 93 -2.36 -9.17 7.07
C ALA A 93 -1.68 -9.07 5.69
N THR A 94 -1.56 -7.86 5.14
CA THR A 94 -0.81 -7.61 3.91
C THR A 94 0.65 -8.05 4.04
N TRP A 95 1.30 -7.70 5.15
CA TRP A 95 2.68 -8.12 5.41
C TRP A 95 2.84 -9.64 5.48
N ASN A 96 1.94 -10.33 6.17
CA ASN A 96 1.95 -11.79 6.26
C ASN A 96 1.70 -12.44 4.89
N SER A 97 0.82 -11.84 4.07
CA SER A 97 0.58 -12.29 2.71
C SER A 97 1.82 -12.13 1.84
N LEU A 98 2.49 -10.97 1.90
CA LEU A 98 3.74 -10.73 1.16
C LEU A 98 4.80 -11.76 1.55
N LYS A 99 5.03 -11.95 2.86
CA LYS A 99 6.00 -12.93 3.38
C LYS A 99 5.75 -14.34 2.87
N ARG A 100 4.50 -14.76 2.72
CA ARG A 100 4.15 -16.11 2.27
C ARG A 100 4.27 -16.28 0.76
N THR A 101 3.88 -15.26 0.00
CA THR A 101 3.73 -15.40 -1.46
C THR A 101 4.96 -14.93 -2.22
N TYR A 102 5.67 -13.91 -1.72
CA TYR A 102 6.71 -13.22 -2.46
C TYR A 102 7.93 -12.96 -1.59
N ILE A 103 8.38 -13.95 -0.82
CA ILE A 103 9.50 -13.90 0.16
C ILE A 103 10.65 -12.92 -0.21
N ALA A 104 10.98 -12.80 -1.51
CA ALA A 104 12.05 -11.97 -2.06
C ALA A 104 11.62 -10.67 -2.80
N LEU A 105 10.36 -10.22 -2.71
CA LEU A 105 9.94 -8.99 -3.37
C LEU A 105 10.67 -7.80 -2.72
N GLY A 106 11.55 -7.16 -3.48
CA GLY A 106 12.24 -5.96 -3.05
C GLY A 106 11.30 -4.77 -2.83
N LEU A 107 11.80 -3.74 -2.15
CA LEU A 107 11.07 -2.48 -1.93
C LEU A 107 10.61 -1.81 -3.23
N THR A 108 11.33 -2.03 -4.34
CA THR A 108 11.04 -1.48 -5.67
C THR A 108 9.65 -1.83 -6.17
N HIS A 109 9.17 -3.04 -5.87
CA HIS A 109 7.85 -3.52 -6.31
C HIS A 109 6.83 -3.59 -5.18
N LEU A 110 7.25 -3.22 -3.96
CA LEU A 110 6.39 -3.33 -2.78
C LEU A 110 5.11 -2.50 -2.92
N GLN A 111 5.19 -1.27 -3.44
CA GLN A 111 3.99 -0.44 -3.60
C GLN A 111 2.97 -1.06 -4.58
N ALA A 112 3.45 -1.67 -5.66
CA ALA A 112 2.59 -2.36 -6.63
C ALA A 112 1.86 -3.53 -5.97
N TYR A 113 2.58 -4.30 -5.14
CA TYR A 113 1.98 -5.38 -4.36
C TYR A 113 0.94 -4.88 -3.34
N LEU A 114 1.25 -3.82 -2.60
CA LEU A 114 0.30 -3.23 -1.64
C LEU A 114 -0.99 -2.80 -2.34
N ASN A 115 -0.88 -2.16 -3.52
CA ASN A 115 -2.04 -1.78 -4.32
C ASN A 115 -2.86 -3.01 -4.74
N GLU A 116 -2.21 -4.04 -5.30
CA GLU A 116 -2.87 -5.27 -5.73
C GLU A 116 -3.60 -5.97 -4.57
N TYR A 117 -2.94 -6.10 -3.41
CA TYR A 117 -3.53 -6.70 -2.22
C TYR A 117 -4.82 -5.98 -1.80
N THR A 118 -4.78 -4.64 -1.75
CA THR A 118 -5.95 -3.85 -1.33
C THR A 118 -7.13 -3.98 -2.31
N VAL A 119 -6.86 -4.06 -3.62
CA VAL A 119 -7.89 -4.31 -4.64
C VAL A 119 -8.47 -5.70 -4.47
N ARG A 120 -7.62 -6.73 -4.35
CA ARG A 120 -8.07 -8.11 -4.15
C ARG A 120 -8.91 -8.25 -2.89
N ARG A 121 -8.52 -7.61 -1.79
CA ARG A 121 -9.28 -7.57 -0.54
C ARG A 121 -10.67 -6.99 -0.77
N TYR A 122 -10.76 -5.83 -1.39
CA TYR A 122 -12.04 -5.18 -1.66
C TYR A 122 -12.96 -6.06 -2.52
N LEU A 123 -12.43 -6.66 -3.59
CA LEU A 123 -13.20 -7.55 -4.45
C LEU A 123 -13.72 -8.77 -3.71
N ARG A 124 -12.89 -9.38 -2.83
CA ARG A 124 -13.31 -10.52 -2.00
C ARG A 124 -14.44 -10.18 -1.02
N MET A 125 -14.49 -8.95 -0.55
CA MET A 125 -15.55 -8.51 0.36
C MET A 125 -16.85 -8.21 -0.38
N THR A 126 -16.75 -7.72 -1.62
CA THR A 126 -17.90 -7.17 -2.36
C THR A 126 -18.55 -8.20 -3.27
N PHE A 127 -17.78 -9.17 -3.78
CA PHE A 127 -18.19 -10.06 -4.85
C PHE A 127 -17.99 -11.53 -4.52
N SER A 128 -18.72 -12.40 -5.22
CA SER A 128 -18.43 -13.83 -5.24
C SER A 128 -17.06 -14.13 -5.85
N GLU A 129 -16.51 -15.32 -5.61
CA GLU A 129 -15.19 -15.70 -6.14
C GLU A 129 -15.13 -15.65 -7.67
N GLU A 130 -16.23 -16.04 -8.35
CA GLU A 130 -16.32 -16.01 -9.81
C GLU A 130 -16.34 -14.57 -10.35
N GLU A 131 -17.14 -13.69 -9.75
CA GLU A 131 -17.19 -12.28 -10.12
C GLU A 131 -15.87 -11.56 -9.82
N MET A 132 -15.21 -11.87 -8.72
CA MET A 132 -13.87 -11.38 -8.42
C MET A 132 -12.89 -11.78 -9.53
N ARG A 133 -12.87 -13.05 -9.95
CA ARG A 133 -12.01 -13.51 -11.05
C ARG A 133 -12.28 -12.74 -12.33
N ARG A 134 -13.55 -12.55 -12.71
CA ARG A 134 -13.95 -11.79 -13.90
C ARG A 134 -13.48 -10.34 -13.83
N ASN A 135 -13.69 -9.67 -12.69
CA ASN A 135 -13.24 -8.28 -12.49
C ASN A 135 -11.71 -8.14 -12.59
N LEU A 136 -10.96 -9.08 -12.00
CA LEU A 136 -9.50 -9.10 -12.12
C LEU A 136 -9.06 -9.27 -13.58
N LEU A 137 -9.67 -10.19 -14.33
CA LEU A 137 -9.38 -10.38 -15.75
C LEU A 137 -9.69 -9.12 -16.56
N GLN A 138 -10.83 -8.48 -16.30
CA GLN A 138 -11.21 -7.23 -16.97
C GLN A 138 -10.19 -6.12 -16.71
N MET A 139 -9.71 -5.98 -15.47
CA MET A 139 -8.64 -5.03 -15.15
C MET A 139 -7.32 -5.36 -15.86
N CYS A 140 -6.95 -6.64 -15.97
CA CYS A 140 -5.76 -7.02 -16.73
C CYS A 140 -5.89 -6.69 -18.23
N LEU A 141 -7.08 -6.88 -18.80
CA LEU A 141 -7.36 -6.59 -20.21
C LEU A 141 -7.48 -5.09 -20.51
N SER A 142 -7.82 -4.26 -19.52
CA SER A 142 -7.90 -2.81 -19.70
C SER A 142 -6.54 -2.12 -19.70
N ILE A 143 -5.49 -2.79 -19.20
CA ILE A 143 -4.12 -2.28 -19.28
C ILE A 143 -3.67 -2.38 -20.74
N PRO A 144 -3.31 -1.25 -21.38
CA PRO A 144 -2.89 -1.28 -22.78
C PRO A 144 -1.62 -2.12 -22.92
N ALA A 145 -1.70 -3.18 -23.72
CA ALA A 145 -0.55 -4.02 -24.02
C ALA A 145 0.50 -3.18 -24.78
N ILE A 146 1.73 -3.16 -24.28
CA ILE A 146 2.86 -2.56 -24.98
C ILE A 146 3.48 -3.65 -25.86
N PRO A 147 3.41 -3.55 -27.19
CA PRO A 147 4.05 -4.51 -28.08
C PRO A 147 5.57 -4.50 -27.86
N TYR A 148 6.22 -5.66 -27.95
CA TYR A 148 7.66 -5.80 -27.69
C TYR A 148 8.53 -4.79 -28.46
N ARG A 149 8.18 -4.51 -29.73
CA ARG A 149 8.84 -3.49 -30.56
C ARG A 149 8.81 -2.08 -29.94
N GLN A 150 7.69 -1.69 -29.32
CA GLN A 150 7.55 -0.39 -28.67
C GLN A 150 8.28 -0.36 -27.32
N LEU A 151 8.38 -1.51 -26.65
CA LEU A 151 9.12 -1.65 -25.39
C LEU A 151 10.63 -1.45 -25.60
N ILE A 152 11.21 -2.09 -26.62
CA ILE A 152 12.63 -1.91 -26.98
C ILE A 152 12.92 -0.47 -27.42
N ALA A 153 12.09 0.10 -28.28
CA ALA A 153 12.27 1.46 -28.76
C ALA A 153 12.21 2.51 -27.63
N ARG A 154 11.39 2.27 -26.59
CA ARG A 154 11.34 3.13 -25.40
C ARG A 154 12.60 3.04 -24.55
N GLN A 155 13.18 1.86 -24.38
CA GLN A 155 14.47 1.69 -23.70
C GLN A 155 15.61 2.40 -24.42
N GLN A 156 15.59 2.42 -25.75
CA GLN A 156 16.59 3.14 -26.56
C GLN A 156 16.39 4.66 -26.50
N LYS A 157 15.13 5.12 -26.45
CA LYS A 157 14.79 6.56 -26.40
C LYS A 157 15.02 7.20 -25.03
N TYR A 158 14.92 6.40 -23.97
CA TYR A 158 15.23 6.79 -22.60
C TYR A 158 16.06 5.67 -21.96
N PRO A 159 17.38 5.60 -22.26
CA PRO A 159 18.25 4.69 -21.53
C PRO A 159 18.10 5.06 -20.07
N SER A 160 17.68 4.10 -19.24
CA SER A 160 17.43 4.31 -17.83
C SER A 160 18.59 5.08 -17.19
N ILE A 161 18.27 6.10 -16.39
CA ILE A 161 19.19 6.80 -15.48
C ILE A 161 19.59 5.84 -14.34
N ALA A 162 20.09 4.64 -14.69
CA ALA A 162 20.56 3.61 -13.79
C ALA A 162 22.03 3.31 -14.12
N ALA A 163 22.85 4.35 -13.99
CA ALA A 163 24.30 4.27 -13.83
C ALA A 163 24.72 5.40 -12.89
N ALA A 164 24.30 5.31 -11.63
CA ALA A 164 24.87 6.07 -10.50
C ALA A 164 24.33 5.52 -9.15
N ALA A 165 24.87 4.38 -8.73
CA ALA A 165 25.10 4.00 -7.33
C ALA A 165 26.03 2.79 -7.30
#